data_AF-A0A3D0F6L7-F1
#
_entry.id   AF-A0A3D0F6L7-F1
#
_cell.length_a   1.000
_cell.length_b   1.000
_cell.length_c   1.000
_cell.angle_alpha   90.00
_cell.angle_beta   90.00
_cell.angle_gamma   90.00
#
_symmetry.space_group_name_H-M   'P 1'
#
loop_
_entity.id
_entity.type
_entity.pdbx_description
1 polymer ?
#
loop_
_entity_poly.entity_id
_entity_poly.type
_entity_poly.pdbx_seq_one_letter_code
_entity_poly.pdbx_strand_id
1 'polypeptide(L)'
;KDGFELQFGTNHLAHFALTGLLLPLLTSTPGSRVVTVSSIASRGAKIYFDNLDGSKGFSTMNFYRQSKFANLLFGKELNNRLKQS
;
A
#
# COMPACT_ATOMS: atom_id res chain seq x y z
N LYS A 1 16.38 6.69 8.15
CA LYS A 1 15.09 7.01 7.51
C LYS A 1 15.17 6.52 6.08
N ASP A 2 14.14 5.84 5.58
CA ASP A 2 14.22 5.08 4.33
C ASP A 2 13.91 5.90 3.06
N GLY A 3 13.78 7.23 3.19
CA GLY A 3 13.67 8.14 2.04
C GLY A 3 12.27 8.32 1.45
N PHE A 4 11.22 7.81 2.09
CA PHE A 4 9.83 7.94 1.59
C PHE A 4 9.07 9.09 2.26
N GLU A 5 8.08 9.63 1.54
CA GLU A 5 7.12 10.56 2.16
C GLU A 5 6.39 9.85 3.29
N LEU A 6 6.14 10.57 4.39
CA LEU A 6 5.67 10.02 5.66
C LEU A 6 4.39 9.18 5.51
N GLN A 7 3.36 9.71 4.86
CA GLN A 7 2.08 9.01 4.73
C GLN A 7 2.17 7.82 3.78
N PHE A 8 2.90 7.94 2.67
CA PHE A 8 3.12 6.83 1.76
C PHE A 8 3.95 5.72 2.40
N GLY A 9 5.03 6.08 3.09
CA GLY A 9 5.87 5.17 3.85
C GLY A 9 5.10 4.43 4.93
N THR A 10 4.37 5.15 5.79
CA THR A 10 3.63 4.56 6.91
C THR A 10 2.39 3.79 6.47
N ASN A 11 1.52 4.40 5.66
CA ASN A 11 0.21 3.81 5.35
C ASN A 11 0.29 2.68 4.33
N HIS A 12 1.32 2.68 3.47
CA HIS A 12 1.43 1.72 2.37
C HIS A 12 2.71 0.88 2.44
N LEU A 13 3.90 1.48 2.34
CA LEU A 13 5.14 0.70 2.19
C LEU A 13 5.46 -0.18 3.39
N ALA A 14 5.26 0.33 4.61
CA ALA A 14 5.44 -0.45 5.83
C ALA A 14 4.49 -1.66 5.90
N HIS A 15 3.22 -1.48 5.49
CA HIS A 15 2.22 -2.55 5.48
C HIS A 15 2.46 -3.55 4.34
N PHE A 16 2.93 -3.07 3.18
CA PHE A 16 3.37 -3.91 2.07
C PHE A 16 4.51 -4.84 2.52
N ALA A 17 5.55 -4.27 3.14
CA ALA A 17 6.69 -5.03 3.65
C ALA A 17 6.27 -6.03 4.74
N LEU A 18 5.50 -5.57 5.73
CA LEU A 18 4.99 -6.44 6.81
C LEU A 18 4.18 -7.61 6.24
N THR A 19 3.27 -7.35 5.31
CA THR A 19 2.45 -8.39 4.70
C THR A 19 3.31 -9.39 3.91
N GLY A 20 4.30 -8.90 3.15
CA GLY A 20 5.25 -9.74 2.42
C GLY A 20 6.07 -10.65 3.34
N LEU A 21 6.56 -10.11 4.46
CA LEU A 21 7.31 -10.88 5.47
C LEU A 21 6.45 -11.94 6.16
N LEU A 22 5.16 -11.66 6.39
CA LEU A 22 4.21 -12.60 6.97
C LEU A 22 3.63 -13.59 5.96
N LEU A 23 3.88 -13.41 4.65
CA LEU A 23 3.22 -14.18 3.60
C LEU A 23 3.40 -15.69 3.76
N PRO A 24 4.60 -16.24 4.06
CA PRO A 24 4.77 -17.68 4.26
C PRO A 24 3.90 -18.24 5.40
N LEU A 25 3.83 -17.52 6.53
CA LEU A 25 2.99 -17.89 7.66
C LEU A 25 1.52 -17.85 7.28
N LEU A 26 1.08 -16.78 6.63
CA LEU A 26 -0.30 -16.60 6.18
C LEU A 26 -0.71 -17.72 5.22
N THR A 27 0.10 -18.03 4.21
CA THR A 27 -0.20 -19.09 3.22
C THR A 27 -0.21 -20.49 3.83
N SER A 28 0.57 -20.72 4.89
CA SER A 28 0.56 -22.00 5.63
C SER A 28 -0.61 -22.14 6.62
N THR A 29 -1.32 -21.05 6.93
CA THR A 29 -2.40 -21.03 7.93
C THR A 29 -3.77 -21.15 7.24
N PRO A 30 -4.52 -22.25 7.42
CA PRO A 30 -5.83 -22.42 6.80
C PRO A 30 -6.81 -21.31 7.17
N GLY A 31 -7.48 -20.74 6.17
CA GLY A 31 -8.51 -19.71 6.37
C GLY A 31 -7.98 -18.32 6.75
N SER A 32 -6.66 -18.10 6.74
CA SER A 32 -6.06 -16.78 6.97
C SER A 32 -6.48 -15.77 5.89
N ARG A 33 -6.44 -14.47 6.24
CA ARG A 33 -6.83 -13.38 5.33
C ARG A 33 -6.01 -12.13 5.61
N VAL A 34 -5.79 -11.34 4.57
CA VAL A 34 -5.23 -9.98 4.68
C VAL A 34 -6.33 -8.98 4.37
N VAL A 35 -6.61 -8.07 5.32
CA VAL A 35 -7.59 -6.99 5.14
C VAL A 35 -6.83 -5.66 5.10
N THR A 36 -6.73 -5.05 3.91
CA THR A 36 -6.08 -3.74 3.75
C THR A 36 -7.12 -2.63 3.77
N VAL A 37 -7.04 -1.74 4.77
CA VAL A 37 -8.00 -0.63 4.91
C VAL A 37 -7.57 0.57 4.06
N SER A 38 -8.47 1.02 3.19
CA SER A 38 -8.32 2.24 2.39
C SER A 38 -9.23 3.36 2.89
N SER A 39 -9.59 4.33 2.03
CA SER A 39 -10.46 5.46 2.31
C SER A 39 -11.15 5.91 1.02
N ILE A 40 -12.32 6.53 1.14
CA ILE A 40 -12.99 7.23 0.02
C ILE A 40 -12.08 8.29 -0.63
N ALA A 41 -11.09 8.79 0.10
CA ALA A 41 -10.09 9.73 -0.39
C ALA A 41 -9.27 9.17 -1.58
N SER A 42 -9.19 7.85 -1.74
CA SER A 42 -8.51 7.19 -2.87
C SER A 42 -9.18 7.43 -4.23
N ARG A 43 -10.46 7.84 -4.25
CA ARG A 43 -11.20 8.07 -5.50
C ARG A 43 -10.55 9.18 -6.32
N GLY A 44 -10.21 8.88 -7.57
CA GLY A 44 -9.56 9.82 -8.50
C GLY A 44 -8.09 10.12 -8.16
N ALA A 45 -7.49 9.43 -7.20
CA ALA A 45 -6.08 9.58 -6.89
C ALA A 45 -5.20 8.81 -7.89
N LYS A 46 -3.91 9.15 -7.91
CA LYS A 46 -2.89 8.48 -8.72
C LYS A 46 -1.64 8.22 -7.90
N ILE A 47 -0.76 7.38 -8.43
CA ILE A 47 0.58 7.17 -7.87
C ILE A 47 1.55 8.10 -8.60
N TYR A 48 2.25 8.93 -7.85
CA TYR A 48 3.35 9.80 -8.29
C TYR A 48 4.65 8.99 -8.25
N PHE A 49 4.80 8.03 -9.17
CA PHE A 49 5.95 7.12 -9.20
C PHE A 49 7.31 7.83 -9.25
N ASP A 50 7.35 9.03 -9.81
CA ASP A 50 8.54 9.86 -9.92
C ASP A 50 8.77 10.78 -8.71
N ASN A 51 7.91 10.73 -7.69
CA ASN A 51 7.92 11.60 -6.51
C ASN A 51 7.34 10.90 -5.27
N LEU A 52 7.75 9.66 -4.99
CA LEU A 52 7.28 8.89 -3.82
C LEU A 52 7.87 9.41 -2.50
N ASP A 53 8.98 10.16 -2.57
CA ASP A 53 9.67 10.79 -1.47
C ASP A 53 9.13 12.20 -1.14
N GLY A 54 8.36 12.80 -2.05
CA GLY A 54 7.84 14.17 -1.92
C GLY A 54 8.84 15.27 -2.28
N SER A 55 10.02 14.95 -2.82
CA SER A 55 11.07 15.92 -3.14
C SER A 55 10.71 16.87 -4.29
N LYS A 56 9.83 16.46 -5.22
CA LYS A 56 9.39 17.24 -6.39
C LYS A 56 8.09 18.02 -6.15
N GLY A 57 7.76 18.28 -4.88
CA GLY A 57 6.57 19.00 -4.47
C GLY A 57 5.70 18.18 -3.54
N PHE A 58 5.19 18.84 -2.50
CA PHE A 58 4.48 18.20 -1.41
C PHE A 58 3.08 18.79 -1.23
N SER A 59 2.09 17.92 -1.07
CA SER A 59 0.76 18.27 -0.62
C SER A 59 0.25 17.15 0.28
N THR A 60 0.05 17.45 1.57
CA THR A 60 -0.40 16.49 2.57
C THR A 60 -1.61 15.67 2.11
N MET A 61 -2.63 16.32 1.54
CA MET A 61 -3.84 15.61 1.09
C MET A 61 -3.58 14.71 -0.11
N ASN A 62 -2.84 15.17 -1.12
CA ASN A 62 -2.48 14.35 -2.28
C ASN A 62 -1.65 13.11 -1.91
N PHE A 63 -0.70 13.23 -0.98
CA PHE A 63 0.09 12.10 -0.50
C PHE A 63 -0.75 11.13 0.36
N TYR A 64 -1.66 11.65 1.18
CA TYR A 64 -2.66 10.83 1.86
C TYR A 64 -3.49 10.01 0.85
N ARG A 65 -4.06 10.69 -0.16
CA ARG A 65 -4.88 10.09 -1.22
C ARG A 65 -4.12 9.03 -1.99
N GLN A 66 -2.87 9.32 -2.38
CA GLN A 66 -1.97 8.35 -2.99
C GLN A 66 -1.81 7.11 -2.11
N SER A 67 -1.52 7.29 -0.81
CA SER A 67 -1.31 6.16 0.10
C SER A 67 -2.55 5.26 0.21
N LYS A 68 -3.74 5.85 0.25
CA LYS A 68 -5.00 5.10 0.28
C LYS A 68 -5.34 4.45 -1.07
N PHE A 69 -4.98 5.07 -2.18
CA PHE A 69 -5.10 4.44 -3.49
C PHE A 69 -4.16 3.25 -3.65
N ALA A 70 -2.91 3.38 -3.19
CA ALA A 70 -1.95 2.28 -3.15
C ALA A 70 -2.46 1.09 -2.32
N ASN A 71 -3.15 1.34 -1.20
CA ASN A 71 -3.81 0.30 -0.41
C ASN A 71 -4.92 -0.45 -1.18
N LEU A 72 -5.70 0.22 -2.02
CA LEU A 72 -6.69 -0.45 -2.88
C LEU A 72 -6.02 -1.33 -3.92
N LEU A 73 -5.01 -0.80 -4.61
CA LEU A 73 -4.26 -1.53 -5.62
C LEU A 73 -3.59 -2.76 -5.01
N PHE A 74 -2.97 -2.60 -3.84
CA PHE A 74 -2.33 -3.69 -3.10
C PHE A 74 -3.29 -4.81 -2.75
N GLY A 75 -4.43 -4.50 -2.12
CA GLY A 75 -5.41 -5.52 -1.76
C GLY A 75 -5.92 -6.30 -2.98
N LYS A 76 -6.18 -5.60 -4.09
CA LYS A 76 -6.60 -6.23 -5.35
C LYS A 76 -5.51 -7.13 -5.94
N GLU A 77 -4.30 -6.61 -6.04
CA GLU A 77 -3.18 -7.32 -6.68
C GLU A 77 -2.68 -8.49 -5.84
N LEU A 78 -2.62 -8.35 -4.51
CA LEU A 78 -2.29 -9.44 -3.61
C LEU A 78 -3.29 -10.60 -3.78
N ASN A 79 -4.59 -10.31 -3.80
CA ASN A 79 -5.61 -11.32 -4.04
C ASN A 79 -5.47 -11.99 -5.42
N ASN A 80 -5.12 -11.23 -6.47
CA ASN A 80 -4.89 -11.81 -7.80
C ASN A 80 -3.72 -12.79 -7.80
N ARG A 81 -2.59 -12.41 -7.18
CA ARG A 81 -1.39 -13.25 -7.10
C ARG A 81 -1.64 -14.53 -6.30
N LEU A 82 -2.29 -14.40 -5.14
CA LEU A 82 -2.62 -15.54 -4.28
C LEU A 82 -3.60 -16.54 -4.93
N LYS A 83 -4.43 -16.09 -5.88
CA LYS A 83 -5.31 -16.99 -6.65
C LYS A 83 -4.60 -17.70 -7.81
N GLN A 84 -3.45 -17.18 -8.25
CA GLN A 84 -2.62 -17.77 -9.32
C GLN A 84 -1.51 -18.68 -8.77
N SER A 85 -1.32 -18.69 -7.44
CA SER A 85 -0.36 -19.52 -6.72
C SER A 85 -1.00 -20.86 -6.36
#